data_AF-A0AAV2AQN2-F1
#
_entry.id   AF-A0AAV2AQN2-F1
#
_cell.length_a   1.000
_cell.length_b   1.000
_cell.length_c   1.000
_cell.angle_alpha   90.00
_cell.angle_beta   90.00
_cell.angle_gamma   90.00
#
_symmetry.space_group_name_H-M   'P 1'
#
loop_
_entity.id
_entity.type
_entity.pdbx_description
1 polymer ?
#
loop_
_entity_poly.entity_id
_entity_poly.type
_entity_poly.pdbx_seq_one_letter_code
_entity_poly.pdbx_strand_id
1 'polypeptide(L)'
;MLITAVKKQASFFSKNIKKFVKENPLSKLQKDCEEEQTLIQVYKENFALSCKYHTFIQKYHGLQQQPRDHITSCVVITGPTGTGKTGQIRHNYDINDIYWKPHGQWWDGYSNQKVVVFDEFHSWYPYVVTYLDS
;
A
#
# COMPACT_ATOMS: atom_id res chain seq x y z
N MET A 1 74.89 9.47 -39.27
CA MET A 1 73.42 9.48 -39.43
C MET A 1 72.84 8.74 -38.24
N LEU A 2 72.35 9.46 -37.22
CA LEU A 2 71.80 8.88 -35.99
C LEU A 2 70.31 8.62 -36.21
N ILE A 3 69.88 7.36 -36.13
CA ILE A 3 68.47 6.98 -36.20
C ILE A 3 67.98 6.80 -34.76
N THR A 4 67.19 7.76 -34.28
CA THR A 4 66.54 7.70 -32.97
C THR A 4 65.24 6.91 -33.09
N ALA A 5 65.15 5.74 -32.44
CA ALA A 5 63.91 4.98 -32.34
C ALA A 5 63.20 5.29 -31.01
N VAL A 6 62.08 6.01 -31.07
CA VAL A 6 61.21 6.27 -29.91
C VAL A 6 60.21 5.12 -29.78
N LYS A 7 60.28 4.37 -28.67
CA LYS A 7 59.34 3.30 -28.35
C LYS A 7 58.04 3.92 -27.81
N LYS A 8 56.91 3.74 -28.51
CA LYS A 8 55.59 4.17 -28.05
C LYS A 8 55.19 3.35 -26.82
N GLN A 9 55.32 3.92 -25.63
CA GLN A 9 54.68 3.39 -24.42
C GLN A 9 53.17 3.60 -24.57
N ALA A 10 52.46 2.57 -25.02
CA ALA A 10 51.03 2.49 -24.81
C ALA A 10 50.82 2.20 -23.31
N SER A 11 50.63 3.25 -22.52
CA SER A 11 50.08 3.12 -21.18
C SER A 11 48.70 2.49 -21.33
N PHE A 12 48.62 1.19 -21.05
CA PHE A 12 47.36 0.48 -20.89
C PHE A 12 46.70 1.06 -19.63
N PHE A 13 45.99 2.17 -19.81
CA PHE A 13 45.12 2.74 -18.81
C PHE A 13 44.00 1.71 -18.59
N SER A 14 44.23 0.79 -17.66
CA SER A 14 43.19 -0.03 -17.06
C SER A 14 42.23 0.95 -16.40
N LYS A 15 41.28 1.47 -17.18
CA LYS A 15 40.11 2.14 -16.64
C LYS A 15 39.44 1.06 -15.79
N ASN A 16 39.52 1.24 -14.47
CA ASN A 16 38.63 0.60 -13.52
C ASN A 16 37.20 0.98 -13.92
N ILE A 17 36.62 0.23 -14.86
CA ILE A 17 35.20 0.24 -15.12
C ILE A 17 34.61 -0.39 -13.87
N LYS A 18 34.26 0.44 -12.89
CA LYS A 18 33.37 0.04 -11.81
C LYS A 18 32.15 -0.53 -12.52
N LYS A 19 32.03 -1.87 -12.54
CA LYS A 19 30.85 -2.56 -13.03
C LYS A 19 29.71 -2.01 -12.18
N PHE A 20 28.89 -1.13 -12.74
CA PHE A 20 27.64 -0.73 -12.09
C PHE A 20 26.83 -2.02 -11.99
N VAL A 21 26.86 -2.65 -10.82
CA VAL A 21 25.99 -3.78 -10.52
C VAL A 21 24.60 -3.18 -10.49
N LYS A 22 23.90 -3.30 -11.62
CA LYS A 22 22.51 -2.88 -11.71
C LYS A 22 21.76 -3.76 -10.73
N GLU A 23 21.26 -3.15 -9.66
CA GLU A 23 20.53 -3.87 -8.62
C GLU A 23 19.39 -4.66 -9.27
N ASN A 24 19.18 -5.90 -8.83
CA ASN A 24 18.14 -6.74 -9.39
C ASN A 24 16.78 -6.07 -9.10
N PRO A 25 15.93 -5.83 -10.11
CA PRO A 25 14.63 -5.20 -9.89
C PRO A 25 13.77 -5.91 -8.83
N LEU A 26 13.91 -7.24 -8.70
CA LEU A 26 13.19 -8.02 -7.69
C LEU A 26 13.71 -7.78 -6.26
N SER A 27 15.02 -7.64 -6.08
CA SER A 27 15.58 -7.35 -4.76
C SER A 27 15.23 -5.93 -4.32
N LYS A 28 15.11 -4.99 -5.27
CA LYS A 28 14.59 -3.66 -5.00
C LYS A 28 13.12 -3.73 -4.55
N LEU A 29 12.26 -4.37 -5.32
CA LEU A 29 10.84 -4.53 -4.98
C LEU A 29 10.64 -5.16 -3.58
N GLN A 30 11.45 -6.16 -3.24
CA GLN A 30 11.41 -6.76 -1.91
C GLN A 30 11.69 -5.73 -0.81
N LYS A 31 12.75 -4.92 -0.95
CA LYS A 31 13.07 -3.86 0.01
C LYS A 31 11.93 -2.84 0.10
N ASP A 32 11.41 -2.38 -1.03
CA ASP A 32 10.34 -1.40 -1.07
C ASP A 32 9.04 -1.93 -0.41
N CYS A 33 8.79 -3.25 -0.48
CA CYS A 33 7.69 -3.91 0.24
C CYS A 33 7.97 -4.11 1.75
N GLU A 34 9.24 -4.25 2.15
CA GLU A 34 9.63 -4.43 3.56
C GLU A 34 9.69 -3.09 4.30
N GLU A 35 9.98 -2.01 3.58
CA GLU A 35 9.82 -0.65 4.08
C GLU A 35 8.34 -0.37 4.36
N GLU A 36 8.02 0.39 5.42
CA GLU A 36 6.65 0.76 5.82
C GLU A 36 6.03 1.80 4.85
N GLN A 37 6.17 1.57 3.55
CA GLN A 37 5.62 2.38 2.49
C GLN A 37 4.15 2.03 2.24
N THR A 38 3.39 3.02 1.76
CA THR A 38 2.02 2.77 1.29
C THR A 38 2.04 1.95 0.00
N LEU A 39 1.04 1.07 -0.19
CA LEU A 39 0.88 0.28 -1.42
C LEU A 39 0.98 1.13 -2.71
N ILE A 40 0.49 2.37 -2.66
CA ILE A 40 0.54 3.33 -3.77
C ILE A 40 1.99 3.71 -4.12
N GLN A 41 2.85 3.93 -3.12
CA GLN A 41 4.26 4.24 -3.33
C GLN A 41 4.99 3.05 -3.95
N VAL A 42 4.80 1.85 -3.40
CA VAL A 42 5.38 0.61 -3.94
C VAL A 42 5.01 0.44 -5.43
N TYR A 43 3.75 0.69 -5.78
CA TYR A 43 3.28 0.64 -7.17
C TYR A 43 3.85 1.71 -8.08
N LYS A 44 4.00 2.94 -7.59
CA LYS A 44 4.59 4.03 -8.37
C LYS A 44 6.07 3.78 -8.65
N GLU A 45 6.81 3.31 -7.65
CA GLU A 45 8.26 3.09 -7.74
C GLU A 45 8.64 1.83 -8.52
N ASN A 46 7.75 0.83 -8.54
CA ASN A 46 7.95 -0.45 -9.21
C ASN A 46 6.88 -0.72 -10.27
N PHE A 47 6.48 0.28 -11.06
CA PHE A 47 5.31 0.20 -11.95
C PHE A 47 5.27 -1.05 -12.83
N ALA A 48 6.34 -1.35 -13.57
CA ALA A 48 6.38 -2.50 -14.49
C ALA A 48 6.24 -3.85 -13.76
N LEU A 49 6.87 -3.99 -12.58
CA LEU A 49 6.74 -5.19 -11.76
C LEU A 49 5.37 -5.27 -11.10
N SER A 50 4.81 -4.13 -10.73
CA SER A 50 3.49 -4.01 -10.12
C SER A 50 2.40 -4.44 -11.09
N CYS A 51 2.47 -4.04 -12.36
CA CYS A 51 1.56 -4.54 -13.39
C CYS A 51 1.58 -6.08 -13.50
N LYS A 52 2.74 -6.70 -13.30
CA LYS A 52 2.90 -8.16 -13.42
C LYS A 52 2.56 -8.92 -12.13
N TYR A 53 2.84 -8.34 -10.98
CA TYR A 53 2.80 -9.01 -9.68
C TYR A 53 1.85 -8.35 -8.67
N HIS A 54 0.90 -7.51 -9.11
CA HIS A 54 -0.02 -6.77 -8.23
C HIS A 54 -0.71 -7.67 -7.19
N THR A 55 -1.18 -8.86 -7.58
CA THR A 55 -1.85 -9.80 -6.66
C THR A 55 -0.93 -10.26 -5.53
N PHE A 56 0.35 -10.51 -5.83
CA PHE A 56 1.32 -10.89 -4.81
C PHE A 56 1.62 -9.72 -3.87
N ILE A 57 1.84 -8.52 -4.44
CA ILE A 57 2.15 -7.31 -3.66
C ILE A 57 1.00 -6.97 -2.71
N GLN A 58 -0.26 -7.05 -3.17
CA GLN A 58 -1.43 -6.84 -2.31
C GLN A 58 -1.49 -7.83 -1.15
N LYS A 59 -1.27 -9.12 -1.44
CA LYS A 59 -1.28 -10.17 -0.41
C LYS A 59 -0.15 -9.97 0.60
N TYR A 60 1.06 -9.68 0.12
CA TYR A 60 2.21 -9.47 0.98
C TYR A 60 2.02 -8.25 1.90
N HIS A 61 1.57 -7.13 1.34
CA HIS A 61 1.21 -5.94 2.12
C HIS A 61 0.11 -6.26 3.16
N GLY A 62 -0.90 -7.04 2.79
CA GLY A 62 -1.93 -7.50 3.73
C GLY A 62 -1.42 -8.39 4.86
N LEU A 63 -0.41 -9.23 4.60
CA LEU A 63 0.23 -10.07 5.63
C LEU A 63 1.07 -9.25 6.62
N GLN A 64 1.59 -8.10 6.22
CA GLN A 64 2.33 -7.18 7.09
C GLN A 64 1.40 -6.33 7.96
N GLN A 65 0.12 -6.20 7.60
CA GLN A 65 -0.84 -5.47 8.42
C GLN A 65 -1.12 -6.23 9.72
N GLN A 66 -0.98 -5.53 10.84
CA GLN A 66 -1.32 -6.08 12.14
C GLN A 66 -2.83 -6.39 12.18
N PRO A 67 -3.22 -7.63 12.52
CA PRO A 67 -4.62 -7.96 12.74
C PRO A 67 -5.21 -7.05 13.81
N ARG A 68 -6.47 -6.63 13.63
CA ARG A 68 -7.18 -5.90 14.67
C ARG A 68 -7.49 -6.85 15.83
N ASP A 69 -6.91 -6.58 16.99
CA ASP A 69 -6.98 -7.41 18.19
C ASP A 69 -7.77 -6.76 19.35
N HIS A 70 -8.30 -5.55 19.15
CA HIS A 70 -9.05 -4.80 20.15
C HIS A 70 -10.54 -4.72 19.83
N ILE A 71 -11.33 -4.55 20.89
CA ILE A 71 -12.78 -4.34 20.79
C ILE A 71 -13.05 -3.01 20.09
N THR A 72 -13.87 -3.04 19.04
CA THR A 72 -14.31 -1.85 18.31
C THR A 72 -15.64 -1.33 18.84
N SER A 73 -15.78 -0.02 18.99
CA SER A 73 -17.07 0.61 19.28
C SER A 73 -17.92 0.70 18.01
N CYS A 74 -19.19 0.27 18.10
CA CYS A 74 -20.18 0.50 17.05
C CYS A 74 -21.08 1.68 17.43
N VAL A 75 -21.19 2.68 16.55
CA VAL A 75 -22.05 3.85 16.75
C VAL A 75 -23.08 3.91 15.63
N VAL A 76 -24.36 3.89 16.00
CA VAL A 76 -25.47 4.02 15.06
C VAL A 76 -25.96 5.47 15.07
N ILE A 77 -25.79 6.17 13.95
CA ILE A 77 -26.27 7.54 13.77
C ILE A 77 -27.57 7.50 12.97
N THR A 78 -28.69 7.83 13.60
CA THR A 78 -30.03 7.83 12.99
C THR A 78 -30.64 9.23 12.98
N GLY A 79 -31.46 9.53 11.98
CA GLY A 79 -32.16 10.80 11.85
C GLY A 79 -32.58 11.12 10.41
N PRO A 80 -33.42 12.15 10.19
CA PRO A 80 -33.91 12.53 8.86
C PRO A 80 -32.80 12.76 7.83
N THR A 81 -33.11 12.58 6.55
CA THR A 81 -32.18 12.92 5.45
C THR A 81 -31.81 14.42 5.49
N GLY A 82 -30.59 14.76 5.11
CA GLY A 82 -30.13 16.17 5.10
C GLY A 82 -29.65 16.72 6.44
N THR A 83 -29.63 15.92 7.50
CA THR A 83 -29.12 16.32 8.84
C THR A 83 -27.60 16.29 8.99
N GLY A 84 -26.86 16.05 7.90
CA GLY A 84 -25.39 16.12 7.92
C GLY A 84 -24.67 14.92 8.54
N LYS A 85 -25.34 13.78 8.78
CA LYS A 85 -24.75 12.55 9.36
C LYS A 85 -23.45 12.13 8.67
N THR A 86 -23.48 11.94 7.35
CA THR A 86 -22.32 11.64 6.51
C THR A 86 -21.27 12.75 6.55
N GLY A 87 -21.71 14.01 6.65
CA GLY A 87 -20.85 15.18 6.75
C GLY A 87 -20.06 15.22 8.05
N GLN A 88 -20.68 14.88 9.18
CA GLN A 88 -20.02 14.80 10.48
C GLN A 88 -18.88 13.77 10.47
N ILE A 89 -19.12 12.59 9.87
CA ILE A 89 -18.08 11.56 9.75
C ILE A 89 -16.89 12.08 8.94
N ARG A 90 -17.15 12.71 7.78
CA ARG A 90 -16.09 13.28 6.93
C ARG A 90 -15.34 14.44 7.58
N HIS A 91 -15.96 15.14 8.52
CA HIS A 91 -15.32 16.23 9.25
C HIS A 91 -14.42 15.72 10.38
N ASN A 92 -14.82 14.61 11.03
CA ASN A 92 -14.15 14.11 12.23
C ASN A 92 -12.95 13.19 11.95
N TYR A 93 -12.81 12.66 10.73
CA TYR A 93 -11.78 11.69 10.38
C TYR A 93 -11.08 12.02 9.07
N ASP A 94 -9.80 11.63 8.95
CA ASP A 94 -9.06 11.72 7.69
C ASP A 94 -9.68 10.78 6.65
N ILE A 95 -9.76 11.21 5.39
CA ILE A 95 -10.31 10.40 4.30
C ILE A 95 -9.56 9.07 4.11
N ASN A 96 -8.27 9.01 4.43
CA ASN A 96 -7.46 7.80 4.34
C ASN A 96 -7.73 6.82 5.49
N ASP A 97 -8.29 7.32 6.60
CA ASP A 97 -8.67 6.52 7.76
C ASP A 97 -10.12 6.03 7.69
N ILE A 98 -10.89 6.43 6.67
CA ILE A 98 -12.30 6.04 6.47
C ILE A 98 -12.41 5.02 5.34
N TYR A 99 -13.04 3.88 5.63
CA TYR A 99 -13.49 2.92 4.63
C TYR A 99 -15.02 2.93 4.53
N TRP A 100 -15.54 3.36 3.38
CA TRP A 100 -16.95 3.27 3.05
C TRP A 100 -17.23 1.86 2.54
N LYS A 101 -17.85 1.02 3.37
CA LYS A 101 -18.14 -0.36 3.01
C LYS A 101 -19.23 -0.37 1.94
N PRO A 102 -18.95 -0.84 0.70
CA PRO A 102 -19.99 -1.01 -0.29
C PRO A 102 -20.98 -2.09 0.14
N HIS A 103 -22.21 -2.01 -0.37
CA HIS A 103 -23.16 -3.09 -0.20
C HIS A 103 -22.61 -4.40 -0.80
N GLY A 104 -22.73 -5.51 -0.06
CA GLY A 104 -22.25 -6.83 -0.46
C GLY A 104 -21.30 -7.46 0.56
N GLN A 105 -20.79 -8.64 0.21
CA GLN A 105 -19.93 -9.45 1.09
C GLN A 105 -18.47 -9.04 1.10
N TRP A 106 -18.02 -8.43 0.01
CA TRP A 106 -16.61 -8.19 -0.22
C TRP A 106 -16.13 -6.92 0.50
N TRP A 107 -14.88 -6.96 0.96
CA TRP A 107 -14.18 -5.87 1.65
C TRP A 107 -13.07 -5.31 0.76
N ASP A 108 -13.35 -5.22 -0.54
CA ASP A 108 -12.37 -4.80 -1.52
C ASP A 108 -11.89 -3.37 -1.23
N GLY A 109 -10.58 -3.18 -1.25
CA GLY A 109 -9.95 -1.89 -0.92
C GLY A 109 -9.87 -1.58 0.58
N TYR A 110 -10.39 -2.43 1.46
CA TYR A 110 -10.11 -2.32 2.89
C TYR A 110 -8.64 -2.66 3.13
N SER A 111 -7.91 -1.72 3.70
CA SER A 111 -6.48 -1.77 3.97
C SER A 111 -6.20 -1.35 5.41
N ASN A 112 -6.99 -1.86 6.34
CA ASN A 112 -6.89 -1.57 7.78
C ASN A 112 -7.20 -0.12 8.17
N GLN A 113 -8.12 0.54 7.46
CA GLN A 113 -8.64 1.84 7.84
C GLN A 113 -9.23 1.81 9.26
N LYS A 114 -9.06 2.90 10.01
CA LYS A 114 -9.48 3.00 11.43
C LYS A 114 -11.00 3.03 11.58
N VAL A 115 -11.70 3.65 10.63
CA VAL A 115 -13.15 3.85 10.66
C VAL A 115 -13.79 3.13 9.50
N VAL A 116 -14.74 2.25 9.78
CA VAL A 116 -15.59 1.62 8.75
C VAL A 116 -16.97 2.25 8.83
N VAL A 117 -17.45 2.74 7.69
CA VAL A 117 -18.78 3.34 7.57
C VAL A 117 -19.66 2.43 6.75
N PHE A 118 -20.78 2.03 7.34
CA PHE A 118 -21.87 1.36 6.66
C PHE A 118 -22.95 2.40 6.39
N ASP A 119 -23.06 2.84 5.14
CA ASP A 119 -24.15 3.74 4.73
C ASP A 119 -25.39 2.91 4.40
N GLU A 120 -26.58 3.45 4.70
CA GLU A 120 -27.88 2.80 4.44
C GLU A 120 -28.02 1.37 4.99
N PHE A 121 -27.67 1.19 6.27
CA PHE A 121 -27.83 -0.10 6.95
C PHE A 121 -29.32 -0.43 7.17
N HIS A 122 -29.83 -1.42 6.44
CA HIS A 122 -31.18 -1.97 6.65
C HIS A 122 -31.13 -3.25 7.49
N SER A 123 -32.11 -3.45 8.38
CA SER A 123 -32.17 -4.53 9.37
C SER A 123 -32.12 -5.97 8.82
N TRP A 124 -32.19 -6.17 7.49
CA TRP A 124 -32.13 -7.48 6.83
C TRP A 124 -30.71 -7.90 6.42
N TYR A 125 -29.69 -7.07 6.69
CA TYR A 125 -28.31 -7.42 6.37
C TYR A 125 -27.83 -8.60 7.24
N PRO A 126 -27.25 -9.66 6.65
CA PRO A 126 -26.86 -10.89 7.37
C PRO A 126 -25.60 -10.74 8.26
N TYR A 127 -24.99 -9.55 8.33
CA TYR A 127 -23.89 -9.26 9.26
C TYR A 127 -24.48 -8.90 10.62
N VAL A 128 -24.91 -9.96 11.30
CA VAL A 128 -25.51 -10.00 12.63
C VAL A 128 -24.74 -9.11 13.60
N VAL A 129 -25.47 -8.14 14.16
CA VAL A 129 -25.22 -7.54 15.47
C VAL A 129 -25.13 -8.71 16.45
N THR A 130 -23.91 -9.10 16.84
CA THR A 130 -23.74 -9.95 18.02
C THR A 130 -24.01 -9.02 19.19
N TYR A 131 -25.21 -9.10 19.77
CA TYR A 131 -25.48 -8.49 21.06
C TYR A 131 -24.50 -9.11 22.06
N LEU A 132 -23.55 -8.31 22.55
CA LEU A 132 -22.88 -8.61 23.80
C LEU A 132 -23.87 -8.24 24.89
N ASP A 133 -24.69 -9.21 25.28
CA ASP A 133 -25.46 -9.13 26.50
C ASP A 133 -24.48 -8.81 27.65
N SER A 134 -24.70 -7.66 28.28
CA SER A 134 -24.15 -7.29 29.58
C SER A 134 -25.29 -6.98 30.53
#